data_AF-A0A939YJL4-F1
#
_entry.id   AF-A0A939YJL4-F1
#
_cell.length_a   1.000
_cell.length_b   1.000
_cell.length_c   1.000
_cell.angle_alpha   90.00
_cell.angle_beta   90.00
_cell.angle_gamma   90.00
#
_symmetry.space_group_name_H-M   'P 1'
#
loop_
_entity.id
_entity.type
_entity.pdbx_description
1 polymer ?
#
loop_
_entity_poly.entity_id
_entity_poly.type
_entity_poly.pdbx_seq_one_letter_code
_entity_poly.pdbx_strand_id
1 'polypeptide(L)'
;MAIQLKNDENNVTEAAENKPVGAGFDPNDPESKFRGGLGDGKVDIDKINDLPAYTAPPLMNDEGSGVMSGSERRSLIYKIVGGVILLIVCILIYKGVFYMTGSGGKDITEELTKTEDEIASDMKIKFEDNEAKVRAIPSYSYGKVTVRSGKDLNVVYVADKQVGVNTDSRNYRFFEVGINEPWKQAQGSMSYKYDDCIVVANDILEGNSDSYFYFNEKNNDVFVLTVNKNTARVVNMTYFTDYKRMTETLQ
;
A
#
# COMPACT_ATOMS: atom_id res chain seq x y z
N MET A 1 -8.75 -43.96 8.49
CA MET A 1 -10.08 -43.33 8.46
C MET A 1 -10.08 -42.32 7.34
N ALA A 2 -10.87 -42.57 6.30
CA ALA A 2 -10.94 -41.75 5.11
C ALA A 2 -11.95 -40.61 5.32
N ILE A 3 -11.54 -39.37 5.09
CA ILE A 3 -12.40 -38.19 5.19
C ILE A 3 -12.70 -37.73 3.77
N GLN A 4 -13.99 -37.74 3.43
CA GLN A 4 -14.55 -37.23 2.17
C GLN A 4 -14.49 -35.70 2.14
N LEU A 5 -13.97 -35.15 1.04
CA LEU A 5 -14.06 -33.74 0.69
C LEU A 5 -15.43 -33.46 0.05
N LYS A 6 -16.19 -32.52 0.62
CA LYS A 6 -17.39 -31.95 0.02
C LYS A 6 -16.98 -30.76 -0.85
N ASN A 7 -17.26 -30.85 -2.14
CA ASN A 7 -17.20 -29.75 -3.09
C ASN A 7 -18.50 -28.93 -2.97
N ASP A 8 -18.40 -27.67 -2.58
CA ASP A 8 -19.46 -26.69 -2.80
C ASP A 8 -19.03 -25.77 -3.95
N GLU A 9 -19.59 -26.06 -5.13
CA GLU A 9 -19.61 -25.18 -6.29
C GLU A 9 -20.62 -24.05 -6.04
N ASN A 10 -20.17 -22.81 -6.00
CA ASN A 10 -21.05 -21.65 -6.20
C ASN A 10 -20.44 -20.73 -7.25
N ASN A 11 -20.81 -21.02 -8.49
CA ASN A 11 -20.68 -20.17 -9.66
C ASN A 11 -21.61 -18.94 -9.51
N VAL A 12 -21.04 -17.75 -9.29
CA VAL A 12 -21.76 -16.49 -9.51
C VAL A 12 -21.30 -15.93 -10.84
N THR A 13 -22.18 -16.05 -11.83
CA THR A 13 -22.05 -15.43 -13.16
C THR A 13 -22.61 -14.02 -13.06
N GLU A 14 -21.73 -13.00 -13.04
CA GLU A 14 -22.15 -11.61 -13.25
C GLU A 14 -22.33 -11.36 -14.75
N ALA A 15 -23.58 -11.09 -15.13
CA ALA A 15 -23.96 -10.71 -16.48
C ALA A 15 -23.53 -9.27 -16.77
N ALA A 16 -22.76 -9.08 -17.84
CA ALA A 16 -22.45 -7.78 -18.40
C ALA A 16 -23.70 -7.16 -19.04
N GLU A 17 -24.12 -6.02 -18.50
CA GLU A 17 -25.22 -5.21 -19.01
C GLU A 17 -24.75 -4.38 -20.22
N ASN A 18 -25.19 -4.78 -21.43
CA ASN A 18 -24.97 -4.07 -22.67
C ASN A 18 -25.83 -2.79 -22.73
N LYS A 19 -25.20 -1.61 -22.77
CA LYS A 19 -25.87 -0.36 -23.14
C LYS A 19 -26.00 -0.26 -24.68
N PRO A 20 -27.18 0.00 -25.25
CA PRO A 20 -27.32 0.22 -26.68
C PRO A 20 -26.78 1.60 -27.08
N VAL A 21 -25.96 1.57 -28.12
CA VAL A 21 -25.43 2.71 -28.88
C VAL A 21 -26.59 3.47 -29.54
N GLY A 22 -26.48 4.80 -29.54
CA GLY A 22 -27.52 5.75 -29.91
C GLY A 22 -28.21 5.52 -31.26
N ALA A 23 -29.50 5.82 -31.23
CA ALA A 23 -30.39 6.11 -32.36
C ALA A 23 -29.69 7.02 -33.38
N GLY A 24 -29.74 6.77 -34.68
CA GLY A 24 -30.96 6.52 -35.44
C GLY A 24 -31.37 7.83 -36.10
N PHE A 25 -30.62 8.25 -37.13
CA PHE A 25 -31.00 9.33 -38.03
C PHE A 25 -32.17 8.83 -38.88
N ASP A 26 -33.35 9.43 -38.72
CA ASP A 26 -34.54 9.12 -39.50
C ASP A 26 -34.66 10.11 -40.68
N PRO A 27 -34.37 9.69 -41.92
CA PRO A 27 -34.48 10.54 -43.10
C PRO A 27 -35.94 10.80 -43.54
N ASN A 28 -36.94 10.29 -42.81
CA ASN A 28 -38.36 10.42 -43.16
C ASN A 28 -39.15 11.40 -42.28
N ASP A 29 -38.50 12.22 -41.46
CA ASP A 29 -39.17 13.29 -40.71
C ASP A 29 -39.74 14.37 -41.67
N PRO A 30 -41.08 14.48 -41.80
CA PRO A 30 -41.73 15.39 -42.74
C PRO A 30 -41.76 16.85 -42.25
N GLU A 31 -41.23 17.19 -41.06
CA GLU A 31 -41.12 18.59 -40.60
C GLU A 31 -39.83 19.30 -41.07
N SER A 32 -38.93 18.61 -41.79
CA SER A 32 -37.67 19.18 -42.29
C SER A 32 -37.74 19.81 -43.70
N LYS A 33 -38.93 19.90 -44.31
CA LYS A 33 -39.08 20.44 -45.68
C LYS A 33 -40.10 21.57 -45.74
N PHE A 34 -39.65 22.69 -46.30
CA PHE A 34 -40.33 23.93 -46.70
C PHE A 34 -40.25 25.13 -45.75
N ARG A 35 -39.40 26.10 -46.13
CA ARG A 35 -39.89 27.38 -46.70
C ARG A 35 -38.78 28.26 -47.29
N GLY A 36 -39.00 28.67 -48.54
CA GLY A 36 -38.27 29.70 -49.29
C GLY A 36 -37.36 29.09 -50.36
N GLY A 37 -37.65 29.14 -51.65
CA GLY A 37 -38.64 29.85 -52.43
C GLY A 37 -38.07 29.91 -53.84
N LEU A 38 -38.72 29.25 -54.81
CA LEU A 38 -38.39 29.33 -56.22
C LEU A 38 -38.67 30.77 -56.70
N GLY A 39 -37.60 31.48 -57.05
CA GLY A 39 -37.66 32.68 -57.89
C GLY A 39 -36.71 32.47 -59.08
N ASP A 40 -37.27 32.38 -60.27
CA ASP A 40 -36.59 32.30 -61.57
C ASP A 40 -36.08 33.68 -62.02
N GLY A 41 -35.34 34.37 -61.16
CA GLY A 41 -34.71 35.63 -61.52
C GLY A 41 -33.30 35.39 -62.03
N LYS A 42 -33.05 35.59 -63.31
CA LYS A 42 -31.69 35.91 -63.78
C LYS A 42 -31.24 37.17 -63.03
N VAL A 43 -30.37 36.99 -62.05
CA VAL A 43 -29.66 38.10 -61.42
C VAL A 43 -28.34 38.21 -62.16
N ASP A 44 -28.24 39.21 -63.03
CA ASP A 44 -26.96 39.68 -63.57
C ASP A 44 -26.03 40.00 -62.38
N ILE A 45 -25.01 39.18 -62.17
CA ILE A 45 -23.98 39.36 -61.12
C ILE A 45 -22.92 40.36 -61.60
N ASP A 46 -23.33 41.39 -62.32
CA ASP A 46 -22.44 42.44 -62.79
C ASP A 46 -23.02 43.79 -62.42
N LYS A 47 -22.28 44.52 -61.57
CA LYS A 47 -22.48 45.92 -61.18
C LYS A 47 -23.58 46.20 -60.16
N ILE A 48 -23.32 45.97 -58.88
CA ILE A 48 -23.65 46.89 -57.76
C ILE A 48 -22.74 46.47 -56.58
N ASN A 49 -21.47 46.88 -56.62
CA ASN A 49 -20.67 47.21 -55.44
C ASN A 49 -19.28 47.77 -55.84
N ASP A 50 -19.28 48.76 -56.73
CA ASP A 50 -18.18 49.74 -56.78
C ASP A 50 -18.41 50.77 -55.66
N LEU A 51 -18.29 50.31 -54.41
CA LEU A 51 -18.07 51.22 -53.29
C LEU A 51 -16.55 51.29 -53.08
N PRO A 52 -15.95 52.49 -52.99
CA PRO A 52 -14.54 52.59 -52.64
C PRO A 52 -14.35 51.94 -51.27
N ALA A 53 -13.50 50.92 -51.20
CA ALA A 53 -13.06 50.34 -49.95
C ALA A 53 -12.34 51.44 -49.16
N TYR A 54 -13.04 52.04 -48.20
CA TYR A 54 -12.42 52.84 -47.15
C TYR A 54 -11.60 51.86 -46.30
N THR A 55 -10.34 51.68 -46.64
CA THR A 55 -9.34 51.16 -45.71
C THR A 55 -9.19 52.20 -44.61
N ALA A 56 -9.98 52.05 -43.54
CA ALA A 56 -9.68 52.72 -42.29
C ALA A 56 -8.22 52.37 -41.92
N PRO A 57 -7.39 53.35 -41.51
CA PRO A 57 -6.06 53.03 -41.01
C PRO A 57 -6.19 51.99 -39.89
N PRO A 58 -5.27 51.03 -39.76
CA PRO A 58 -5.32 50.07 -38.69
C PRO A 58 -5.34 50.85 -37.38
N LEU A 59 -6.44 50.76 -36.63
CA LEU A 59 -6.45 51.11 -35.22
C LEU A 59 -5.53 50.10 -34.55
N MET A 60 -4.24 50.46 -34.44
CA MET A 60 -3.36 49.88 -33.45
C MET A 60 -3.94 50.22 -32.09
N ASN A 61 -4.84 49.37 -31.60
CA ASN A 61 -5.11 49.26 -30.18
C ASN A 61 -3.94 48.52 -29.53
N ASP A 62 -2.73 49.09 -29.59
CA ASP A 62 -1.58 48.61 -28.82
C ASP A 62 -1.67 49.01 -27.34
N GLU A 63 -2.69 49.80 -26.98
CA GLU A 63 -2.97 50.13 -25.59
C GLU A 63 -4.41 49.75 -25.26
N GLY A 64 -4.63 48.44 -25.13
CA GLY A 64 -5.73 47.92 -24.33
C GLY A 64 -5.63 48.50 -22.91
N SER A 65 -6.50 49.47 -22.65
CA SER A 65 -6.65 50.15 -21.37
C SER A 65 -6.75 49.15 -20.22
N GLY A 66 -5.76 49.15 -19.32
CA GLY A 66 -5.92 48.57 -17.98
C GLY A 66 -4.88 47.57 -17.50
N VAL A 67 -3.78 47.30 -18.22
CA VAL A 67 -2.67 46.52 -17.62
C VAL A 67 -1.76 47.47 -16.85
N MET A 68 -2.26 47.87 -15.67
CA MET A 68 -1.47 48.48 -14.61
C MET A 68 -0.16 47.72 -14.43
N SER A 69 0.92 48.46 -14.23
CA SER A 69 2.30 48.06 -13.89
C SER A 69 2.46 47.17 -12.64
N GLY A 70 1.38 46.54 -12.15
CA GLY A 70 1.36 45.48 -11.14
C GLY A 70 1.08 44.07 -11.67
N SER A 71 0.83 43.89 -12.98
CA SER A 71 0.58 42.56 -13.56
C SER A 71 1.81 41.64 -13.46
N GLU A 72 3.01 42.18 -13.67
CA GLU A 72 4.27 41.43 -13.51
C GLU A 72 4.51 41.01 -12.05
N ARG A 73 4.27 41.93 -11.09
CA ARG A 73 4.38 41.62 -9.65
C ARG A 73 3.35 40.59 -9.21
N ARG A 74 2.10 40.67 -9.68
CA ARG A 74 1.05 39.69 -9.38
C ARG A 74 1.37 38.32 -10.00
N SER A 75 1.86 38.29 -11.24
CA SER A 75 2.31 37.06 -11.92
C SER A 75 3.45 36.38 -11.14
N LEU A 76 4.41 37.16 -10.65
CA LEU A 76 5.51 36.66 -9.82
C LEU A 76 5.00 36.10 -8.48
N ILE A 77 4.05 36.78 -7.82
CA ILE A 77 3.41 36.29 -6.60
C ILE A 77 2.65 34.97 -6.85
N TYR A 78 1.86 34.87 -7.92
CA TYR A 78 1.14 33.62 -8.25
C TYR A 78 2.08 32.45 -8.56
N LYS A 79 3.23 32.71 -9.21
CA LYS A 79 4.25 31.68 -9.44
C LYS A 79 4.88 31.20 -8.13
N ILE A 80 5.18 32.11 -7.20
CA ILE A 80 5.74 31.76 -5.88
C ILE A 80 4.71 30.97 -5.07
N VAL A 81 3.46 31.45 -4.97
CA VAL A 81 2.37 30.77 -4.24
C VAL A 81 2.08 29.39 -4.86
N GLY A 82 2.01 29.30 -6.18
CA GLY A 82 1.85 28.03 -6.89
C GLY A 82 3.00 27.05 -6.62
N GLY A 83 4.24 27.54 -6.59
CA GLY A 83 5.41 26.74 -6.23
C GLY A 83 5.35 26.21 -4.80
N VAL A 84 4.92 27.04 -3.83
CA VAL A 84 4.75 26.62 -2.43
C VAL A 84 3.66 25.56 -2.29
N ILE A 85 2.51 25.75 -2.95
CA ILE A 85 1.41 24.76 -2.93
C ILE A 85 1.89 23.43 -3.54
N LEU A 86 2.57 23.47 -4.68
CA LEU A 86 3.09 22.28 -5.33
C LEU A 86 4.11 21.55 -4.45
N LEU A 87 4.98 22.27 -3.75
CA LEU A 87 5.92 21.69 -2.79
C LEU A 87 5.19 21.02 -1.62
N ILE A 88 4.14 21.63 -1.07
CA ILE A 88 3.31 21.01 -0.02
C ILE A 88 2.66 19.73 -0.53
N VAL A 89 2.09 19.74 -1.74
CA VAL A 89 1.49 18.55 -2.36
C VAL A 89 2.53 17.43 -2.52
N CYS A 90 3.74 17.75 -3.00
CA CYS A 90 4.84 16.78 -3.09
C CYS A 90 5.21 16.18 -1.73
N ILE A 91 5.27 17.00 -0.67
CA ILE A 91 5.54 16.51 0.70
C ILE A 91 4.43 15.58 1.19
N LEU A 92 3.16 15.92 0.93
CA LEU A 92 2.02 15.09 1.32
C LEU A 92 2.01 13.75 0.58
N ILE A 93 2.30 13.75 -0.73
CA ILE A 93 2.43 12.51 -1.52
C ILE A 93 3.58 11.66 -0.97
N TYR A 94 4.75 12.27 -0.73
CA TYR A 94 5.90 11.57 -0.18
C TYR A 94 5.59 10.93 1.18
N LYS A 95 4.97 11.69 2.11
CA LYS A 95 4.54 11.17 3.41
C LYS A 95 3.48 10.09 3.29
N GLY A 96 2.51 10.24 2.38
CA GLY A 96 1.46 9.24 2.15
C GLY A 96 2.02 7.92 1.63
N VAL A 97 2.95 7.97 0.67
CA VAL A 97 3.66 6.78 0.17
C VAL A 97 4.46 6.14 1.31
N PHE A 98 5.25 6.92 2.05
CA PHE A 98 6.05 6.39 3.15
C PHE A 98 5.20 5.72 4.24
N TYR A 99 4.08 6.33 4.61
CA TYR A 99 3.13 5.76 5.58
C TYR A 99 2.48 4.45 5.10
N MET A 100 2.23 4.31 3.79
CA MET A 100 1.72 3.06 3.22
C MET A 100 2.79 1.96 3.13
N THR A 101 4.07 2.33 2.97
CA THR A 101 5.15 1.38 2.71
C THR A 101 5.96 0.98 3.94
N GLY A 102 6.09 1.84 4.94
CA GLY A 102 6.85 1.58 6.17
C GLY A 102 5.95 1.15 7.34
N SER A 103 6.46 0.29 8.21
CA SER A 103 5.78 0.00 9.48
C SER A 103 6.05 1.14 10.46
N GLY A 104 5.04 1.91 10.83
CA GLY A 104 5.15 2.96 11.86
C GLY A 104 5.13 2.44 13.29
N GLY A 105 5.31 1.13 13.49
CA GLY A 105 5.12 0.47 14.77
C GLY A 105 6.07 0.94 15.86
N LYS A 106 5.67 0.77 17.13
CA LYS A 106 6.55 1.01 18.28
C LYS A 106 7.65 -0.06 18.26
N ASP A 107 8.90 0.36 18.34
CA ASP A 107 9.99 -0.58 18.60
C ASP A 107 9.88 -1.11 20.02
N ILE A 108 9.82 -2.43 20.15
CA ILE A 108 9.69 -3.14 21.43
C ILE A 108 10.87 -4.06 21.71
N THR A 109 12.02 -3.80 21.08
CA THR A 109 13.24 -4.61 21.23
C THR A 109 13.64 -4.83 22.68
N GLU A 110 13.51 -3.81 23.53
CA GLU A 110 13.89 -3.89 24.95
C GLU A 110 12.91 -4.75 25.76
N GLU A 111 11.68 -4.95 25.26
CA GLU A 111 10.66 -5.76 25.88
C GLU A 111 10.74 -7.24 25.48
N LEU A 112 11.46 -7.60 24.41
CA LEU A 112 11.49 -8.97 23.88
C LEU A 112 12.15 -10.00 24.82
N THR A 113 13.02 -9.55 25.73
CA THR A 113 13.71 -10.40 26.70
C THR A 113 13.04 -10.43 28.07
N LYS A 114 11.98 -9.64 28.26
CA LYS A 114 11.24 -9.53 29.52
C LYS A 114 10.23 -10.67 29.67
N THR A 115 9.79 -10.89 30.90
CA THR A 115 8.73 -11.85 31.22
C THR A 115 7.37 -11.37 30.71
N GLU A 116 6.41 -12.28 30.52
CA GLU A 116 5.03 -11.93 30.12
C GLU A 116 4.43 -10.84 31.01
N ASP A 117 4.61 -10.93 32.33
CA ASP A 117 4.05 -9.98 33.30
C ASP A 117 4.65 -8.57 33.14
N GLU A 118 5.96 -8.49 32.88
CA GLU A 118 6.65 -7.23 32.61
C GLU A 118 6.20 -6.61 31.27
N ILE A 119 6.09 -7.43 30.22
CA ILE A 119 5.57 -7.00 28.91
C ILE A 119 4.12 -6.50 29.08
N ALA A 120 3.28 -7.24 29.80
CA ALA A 120 1.89 -6.91 30.07
C ALA A 120 1.76 -5.57 30.81
N SER A 121 2.61 -5.33 31.80
CA SER A 121 2.66 -4.09 32.57
C SER A 121 3.14 -2.91 31.71
N ASP A 122 4.29 -3.03 31.05
CA ASP A 122 4.93 -1.96 30.28
C ASP A 122 4.06 -1.54 29.09
N MET A 123 3.42 -2.50 28.43
CA MET A 123 2.61 -2.26 27.24
C MET A 123 1.11 -2.10 27.55
N LYS A 124 0.71 -2.30 28.81
CA LYS A 124 -0.69 -2.31 29.26
C LYS A 124 -1.52 -3.27 28.40
N ILE A 125 -1.08 -4.51 28.32
CA ILE A 125 -1.68 -5.61 27.56
C ILE A 125 -2.14 -6.69 28.53
N LYS A 126 -3.23 -7.37 28.19
CA LYS A 126 -3.67 -8.60 28.87
C LYS A 126 -3.48 -9.75 27.89
N PHE A 127 -2.74 -10.77 28.29
CA PHE A 127 -2.50 -11.96 27.47
C PHE A 127 -3.49 -13.08 27.79
N GLU A 128 -4.05 -13.67 26.74
CA GLU A 128 -5.02 -14.76 26.83
C GLU A 128 -4.59 -15.91 25.92
N ASP A 129 -4.96 -17.14 26.30
CA ASP A 129 -4.55 -18.33 25.55
C ASP A 129 -5.13 -18.31 24.13
N ASN A 130 -4.28 -18.54 23.13
CA ASN A 130 -4.66 -18.48 21.73
C ASN A 130 -4.04 -19.61 20.91
N GLU A 131 -4.75 -20.73 20.85
CA GLU A 131 -4.30 -21.91 20.11
C GLU A 131 -4.25 -21.69 18.58
N ALA A 132 -5.05 -20.76 18.04
CA ALA A 132 -5.08 -20.51 16.60
C ALA A 132 -3.76 -19.91 16.09
N LYS A 133 -3.08 -19.11 16.92
CA LYS A 133 -1.80 -18.48 16.57
C LYS A 133 -0.61 -19.43 16.62
N VAL A 134 -0.74 -20.61 17.24
CA VAL A 134 0.35 -21.62 17.29
C VAL A 134 0.84 -21.99 15.90
N ARG A 135 -0.07 -22.09 14.92
CA ARG A 135 0.27 -22.43 13.53
C ARG A 135 1.13 -21.38 12.83
N ALA A 136 1.05 -20.12 13.27
CA ALA A 136 1.81 -19.01 12.68
C ALA A 136 3.24 -18.89 13.26
N ILE A 137 3.57 -19.68 14.28
CA ILE A 137 4.89 -19.66 14.90
C ILE A 137 5.79 -20.68 14.20
N PRO A 138 6.92 -20.28 13.61
CA PRO A 138 7.92 -21.21 13.15
C PRO A 138 8.52 -21.93 14.36
N SER A 139 8.10 -23.17 14.61
CA SER A 139 8.61 -24.00 15.71
C SER A 139 9.10 -25.34 15.19
N TYR A 140 10.33 -25.67 15.57
CA TYR A 140 11.01 -26.92 15.25
C TYR A 140 11.43 -27.64 16.55
N SER A 141 10.65 -27.44 17.62
CA SER A 141 10.87 -28.11 18.88
C SER A 141 10.01 -29.38 18.99
N TYR A 142 10.49 -30.37 19.75
CA TYR A 142 9.71 -31.58 20.07
C TYR A 142 8.61 -31.32 21.12
N GLY A 143 8.60 -30.14 21.74
CA GLY A 143 7.68 -29.79 22.82
C GLY A 143 6.32 -29.30 22.34
N LYS A 144 5.31 -29.38 23.21
CA LYS A 144 4.03 -28.73 22.97
C LYS A 144 4.24 -27.21 23.00
N VAL A 145 4.00 -26.57 21.86
CA VAL A 145 3.99 -25.11 21.71
C VAL A 145 2.62 -24.60 22.13
N THR A 146 2.60 -23.62 23.03
CA THR A 146 1.41 -22.85 23.37
C THR A 146 1.70 -21.37 23.15
N VAL A 147 0.65 -20.60 22.85
CA VAL A 147 0.77 -19.17 22.56
C VAL A 147 -0.27 -18.43 23.39
N ARG A 148 0.16 -17.33 24.02
CA ARG A 148 -0.72 -16.39 24.70
C ARG A 148 -0.66 -15.05 23.99
N SER A 149 -1.79 -14.52 23.58
CA SER A 149 -1.89 -13.36 22.69
C SER A 149 -2.55 -12.18 23.40
N GLY A 150 -2.11 -10.96 23.06
CA GLY A 150 -2.72 -9.71 23.51
C GLY A 150 -2.31 -8.53 22.63
N LYS A 151 -3.28 -7.73 22.16
CA LYS A 151 -3.07 -6.60 21.23
C LYS A 151 -2.14 -6.91 20.05
N ASP A 152 -2.32 -8.06 19.39
CA ASP A 152 -1.50 -8.55 18.28
C ASP A 152 -0.04 -8.93 18.61
N LEU A 153 0.33 -8.95 19.90
CA LEU A 153 1.59 -9.50 20.37
C LEU A 153 1.34 -10.91 20.92
N ASN A 154 2.22 -11.84 20.60
CA ASN A 154 2.08 -13.25 20.96
C ASN A 154 3.30 -13.67 21.79
N VAL A 155 3.09 -14.14 23.02
CA VAL A 155 4.13 -14.76 23.84
C VAL A 155 4.11 -16.26 23.59
N VAL A 156 5.27 -16.81 23.25
CA VAL A 156 5.44 -18.22 22.85
C VAL A 156 6.00 -19.02 24.02
N TYR A 157 5.37 -20.14 24.29
CA TYR A 157 5.72 -21.08 25.35
C TYR A 157 6.04 -22.45 24.78
N VAL A 158 7.06 -23.10 25.34
CA VAL A 158 7.38 -24.51 25.06
C VAL A 158 7.54 -25.24 26.37
N ALA A 159 6.67 -26.23 26.58
CA ALA A 159 6.55 -26.96 27.85
C ALA A 159 6.50 -26.00 29.06
N ASP A 160 5.53 -25.09 29.02
CA ASP A 160 5.18 -24.12 30.08
C ASP A 160 6.28 -23.09 30.45
N LYS A 161 7.35 -23.00 29.67
CA LYS A 161 8.37 -21.96 29.80
C LYS A 161 8.27 -21.00 28.61
N GLN A 162 8.28 -19.70 28.91
CA GLN A 162 8.37 -18.65 27.89
C GLN A 162 9.69 -18.80 27.14
N VAL A 163 9.62 -18.88 25.82
CA VAL A 163 10.78 -19.04 24.93
C VAL A 163 10.93 -17.90 23.93
N GLY A 164 9.90 -17.08 23.74
CA GLY A 164 9.98 -15.99 22.78
C GLY A 164 8.72 -15.15 22.65
N VAL A 165 8.80 -14.20 21.73
CA VAL A 165 7.74 -13.26 21.39
C VAL A 165 7.59 -13.21 19.87
N ASN A 166 6.35 -13.17 19.41
CA ASN A 166 5.96 -13.18 18.01
C ASN A 166 4.97 -12.05 17.71
N THR A 167 5.03 -11.50 16.50
CA THR A 167 4.03 -10.57 15.98
C THR A 167 3.87 -10.73 14.47
N ASP A 168 2.63 -10.59 13.99
CA ASP A 168 2.26 -10.40 12.59
C ASP A 168 1.64 -9.01 12.35
N SER A 169 1.65 -8.13 13.35
CA SER A 169 1.06 -6.79 13.29
C SER A 169 2.07 -5.70 12.99
N ARG A 170 1.62 -4.70 12.22
CA ARG A 170 2.39 -3.49 11.89
C ARG A 170 2.56 -2.54 13.08
N ASN A 171 1.89 -2.81 14.20
CA ASN A 171 1.94 -2.01 15.41
C ASN A 171 3.28 -2.11 16.15
N TYR A 172 4.07 -3.14 15.87
CA TYR A 172 5.33 -3.42 16.56
C TYR A 172 6.51 -3.54 15.60
N ARG A 173 7.69 -3.20 16.10
CA ARG A 173 8.98 -3.40 15.43
C ARG A 173 9.93 -4.14 16.35
N PHE A 174 10.69 -5.09 15.80
CA PHE A 174 11.73 -5.83 16.51
C PHE A 174 13.06 -5.49 15.84
N PHE A 175 14.03 -5.01 16.60
CA PHE A 175 15.37 -4.66 16.14
C PHE A 175 15.35 -3.73 14.91
N GLU A 176 14.55 -2.67 14.95
CA GLU A 176 14.33 -1.76 13.82
C GLU A 176 13.74 -2.42 12.56
N VAL A 177 13.15 -3.62 12.65
CA VAL A 177 12.44 -4.29 11.56
C VAL A 177 10.94 -4.29 11.83
N GLY A 178 10.14 -4.00 10.80
CA GLY A 178 8.69 -3.94 10.89
C GLY A 178 7.96 -4.88 9.91
N ILE A 179 6.73 -5.26 10.28
CA ILE A 179 5.82 -5.95 9.36
C ILE A 179 5.51 -5.07 8.14
N ASN A 180 5.38 -5.71 6.98
CA ASN A 180 5.18 -5.12 5.66
C ASN A 180 6.40 -4.39 5.09
N GLU A 181 7.54 -4.35 5.77
CA GLU A 181 8.76 -3.78 5.19
C GLU A 181 9.34 -4.68 4.09
N PRO A 182 9.92 -4.10 3.02
CA PRO A 182 10.65 -4.88 2.02
C PRO A 182 11.82 -5.61 2.68
N TRP A 183 11.99 -6.90 2.38
CA TRP A 183 13.04 -7.74 2.97
C TRP A 183 14.44 -7.11 2.89
N LYS A 184 14.82 -6.59 1.72
CA LYS A 184 16.13 -5.95 1.52
C LYS A 184 16.35 -4.74 2.42
N GLN A 185 15.27 -3.98 2.70
CA GLN A 185 15.34 -2.83 3.59
C GLN A 185 15.44 -3.30 5.03
N ALA A 186 14.58 -4.24 5.45
CA ALA A 186 14.61 -4.84 6.77
C ALA A 186 16.00 -5.41 7.11
N GLN A 187 16.61 -6.18 6.21
CA GLN A 187 17.95 -6.73 6.39
C GLN A 187 19.02 -5.63 6.53
N GLY A 188 18.87 -4.52 5.81
CA GLY A 188 19.82 -3.40 5.85
C GLY A 188 19.70 -2.51 7.09
N SER A 189 18.51 -2.40 7.67
CA SER A 189 18.25 -1.59 8.88
C SER A 189 18.24 -2.39 10.17
N MET A 190 18.25 -3.72 10.11
CA MET A 190 18.17 -4.58 11.29
C MET A 190 19.34 -4.33 12.27
N SER A 191 19.01 -4.00 13.52
CA SER A 191 20.01 -3.74 14.57
C SER A 191 20.48 -5.01 15.28
N TYR A 192 19.74 -6.12 15.13
CA TYR A 192 20.05 -7.42 15.71
C TYR A 192 21.41 -7.95 15.24
N LYS A 193 22.22 -8.43 16.19
CA LYS A 193 23.54 -9.02 15.90
C LYS A 193 23.41 -10.53 15.84
N TYR A 194 23.85 -11.11 14.74
CA TYR A 194 23.81 -12.54 14.48
C TYR A 194 25.15 -13.02 13.91
N ASP A 195 25.48 -14.28 14.18
CA ASP A 195 26.68 -14.97 13.75
C ASP A 195 26.45 -15.70 12.42
N ASP A 196 25.27 -16.32 12.25
CA ASP A 196 24.91 -17.08 11.05
C ASP A 196 23.41 -16.91 10.70
N CYS A 197 23.04 -17.25 9.47
CA CYS A 197 21.67 -17.20 8.97
C CYS A 197 21.32 -18.45 8.16
N ILE A 198 20.26 -19.16 8.57
CA ILE A 198 19.68 -20.29 7.83
C ILE A 198 18.34 -19.87 7.25
N VAL A 199 18.05 -20.32 6.03
CA VAL A 199 16.76 -20.11 5.38
C VAL A 199 16.00 -21.41 5.33
N VAL A 200 14.79 -21.42 5.88
CA VAL A 200 13.88 -22.56 5.76
C VAL A 200 12.69 -22.14 4.90
N ALA A 201 12.49 -22.88 3.81
CA ALA A 201 11.32 -22.72 2.97
C ALA A 201 10.09 -23.23 3.74
N ASN A 202 9.16 -22.33 4.03
CA ASN A 202 8.05 -22.57 4.94
C ASN A 202 6.72 -22.15 4.31
N ASP A 203 5.68 -22.94 4.57
CA ASP A 203 4.30 -22.62 4.18
C ASP A 203 3.44 -22.31 5.41
N ILE A 204 3.95 -21.47 6.30
CA ILE A 204 3.32 -21.15 7.60
C ILE A 204 2.04 -20.31 7.44
N LEU A 205 1.84 -19.66 6.27
CA LEU A 205 0.75 -18.70 6.02
C LEU A 205 0.03 -18.94 4.68
N GLU A 206 -0.22 -20.20 4.31
CA GLU A 206 -0.97 -20.59 3.09
C GLU A 206 -0.40 -19.95 1.79
N GLY A 207 0.90 -19.71 1.79
CA GLY A 207 1.57 -18.91 0.78
C GLY A 207 3.07 -19.06 0.88
N ASN A 208 3.67 -19.42 -0.26
CA ASN A 208 5.10 -19.39 -0.57
C ASN A 208 5.87 -18.34 0.26
N SER A 209 6.44 -18.76 1.39
CA SER A 209 7.22 -17.91 2.28
C SER A 209 8.58 -18.54 2.56
N ASP A 210 9.54 -17.71 2.94
CA ASP A 210 10.82 -18.15 3.50
C ASP A 210 10.96 -17.59 4.90
N SER A 211 11.36 -18.42 5.84
CA SER A 211 11.72 -18.02 7.20
C SER A 211 13.25 -17.96 7.30
N TYR A 212 13.77 -16.78 7.58
CA TYR A 212 15.20 -16.52 7.80
C TYR A 212 15.48 -16.54 9.30
N PHE A 213 16.34 -17.46 9.73
CA PHE A 213 16.74 -17.65 11.12
C PHE A 213 18.11 -17.03 11.32
N TYR A 214 18.15 -15.90 12.02
CA TYR A 214 19.38 -15.19 12.38
C TYR A 214 19.82 -15.62 13.77
N PHE A 215 20.88 -16.41 13.86
CA PHE A 215 21.34 -17.00 15.12
C PHE A 215 22.38 -16.13 15.80
N ASN A 216 22.28 -15.97 17.11
CA ASN A 216 23.37 -15.47 17.94
C ASN A 216 23.77 -16.58 18.91
N GLU A 217 24.87 -17.27 18.58
CA GLU A 217 25.35 -18.39 19.37
C GLU A 217 25.82 -17.95 20.76
N LYS A 218 26.35 -16.72 20.84
CA LYS A 218 26.88 -16.14 22.07
C LYS A 218 25.79 -15.87 23.10
N ASN A 219 24.65 -15.34 22.66
CA ASN A 219 23.53 -14.96 23.54
C ASN A 219 22.48 -16.07 23.68
N ASN A 220 22.59 -17.16 22.91
CA ASN A 220 21.59 -18.21 22.85
C ASN A 220 20.19 -17.73 22.39
N ASP A 221 20.14 -16.68 21.58
CA ASP A 221 18.91 -16.16 21.00
C ASP A 221 18.88 -16.29 19.47
N VAL A 222 17.69 -16.21 18.89
CA VAL A 222 17.49 -16.22 17.44
C VAL A 222 16.38 -15.25 17.09
N PHE A 223 16.60 -14.46 16.04
CA PHE A 223 15.58 -13.64 15.43
C PHE A 223 15.14 -14.27 14.11
N VAL A 224 13.84 -14.44 13.94
CA VAL A 224 13.23 -15.11 12.79
C VAL A 224 12.36 -14.14 12.03
N LEU A 225 12.72 -13.91 10.77
CA LEU A 225 11.94 -13.10 9.84
C LEU A 225 11.27 -14.01 8.81
N THR A 226 9.95 -13.98 8.75
CA THR A 226 9.20 -14.68 7.69
C THR A 226 8.83 -13.69 6.61
N VAL A 227 9.23 -14.00 5.38
CA VAL A 227 9.08 -13.15 4.20
C VAL A 227 8.20 -13.85 3.18
N ASN A 228 7.18 -13.15 2.69
CA ASN A 228 6.36 -13.64 1.58
C ASN A 228 7.16 -13.54 0.27
N LYS A 229 7.28 -14.65 -0.47
CA LYS A 229 8.08 -14.72 -1.71
C LYS A 229 7.51 -13.86 -2.84
N ASN A 230 6.19 -13.73 -2.92
CA ASN A 230 5.53 -13.00 -4.00
C ASN A 230 5.71 -11.50 -3.84
N THR A 231 5.60 -10.99 -2.61
CA THR A 231 5.69 -9.55 -2.34
C THR A 231 7.08 -9.10 -1.87
N ALA A 232 7.96 -10.04 -1.51
CA ALA A 232 9.26 -9.79 -0.89
C ALA A 232 9.17 -8.87 0.35
N ARG A 233 8.12 -9.07 1.17
CA ARG A 233 7.85 -8.28 2.38
C ARG A 233 7.80 -9.16 3.61
N VAL A 234 8.24 -8.60 4.74
CA VAL A 234 8.15 -9.24 6.05
C VAL A 234 6.67 -9.36 6.43
N VAL A 235 6.23 -10.58 6.74
CA VAL A 235 4.84 -10.89 7.12
C VAL A 235 4.70 -11.33 8.57
N ASN A 236 5.78 -11.81 9.18
CA ASN A 236 5.79 -12.27 10.56
C ASN A 236 7.22 -12.16 11.13
N MET A 237 7.32 -11.74 12.38
CA MET A 237 8.57 -11.61 13.12
C MET A 237 8.47 -12.40 14.42
N THR A 238 9.49 -13.20 14.70
CA THR A 238 9.58 -13.96 15.96
C THR A 238 10.95 -13.83 16.55
N TYR A 239 11.06 -13.54 17.84
CA TYR A 239 12.31 -13.56 18.58
C TYR A 239 12.24 -14.62 19.65
N PHE A 240 13.25 -15.49 19.72
CA PHE A 240 13.36 -16.51 20.75
C PHE A 240 14.60 -16.25 21.60
N THR A 241 14.43 -16.26 22.93
CA THR A 241 15.52 -16.11 23.92
C THR A 241 16.26 -17.42 24.19
N ASP A 242 15.79 -18.54 23.63
CA ASP A 242 16.39 -19.86 23.78
C ASP A 242 16.35 -20.60 22.43
N TYR A 243 17.27 -20.25 21.52
CA TYR A 243 17.25 -20.81 20.17
C TYR A 243 17.50 -22.32 20.18
N LYS A 244 18.38 -22.83 21.05
CA LYS A 244 18.70 -24.26 21.12
C LYS A 244 17.44 -25.08 21.28
N ARG A 245 16.58 -24.69 22.22
CA ARG A 245 15.31 -25.35 22.47
C ARG A 245 14.33 -25.27 21.29
N MET A 246 14.43 -24.22 20.48
CA MET A 246 13.56 -23.99 19.34
C MET A 246 14.04 -24.63 18.04
N THR A 247 15.34 -24.91 17.94
CA THR A 247 15.99 -25.47 16.73
C THR A 247 16.53 -26.88 16.92
N GLU A 248 16.13 -27.57 17.99
CA GLU A 248 16.52 -28.96 18.29
C GLU A 248 16.32 -29.95 17.12
N THR A 249 15.39 -29.68 16.19
CA THR A 249 15.20 -30.52 14.98
C THR A 249 15.81 -29.96 13.69
N LEU A 250 16.41 -28.78 13.73
CA LEU A 250 17.09 -28.17 12.58
C LEU A 250 18.60 -28.51 12.53
N GLN A 251 19.16 -29.06 13.62
CA GLN A 251 20.53 -29.58 13.70
C GLN A 251 20.56 -31.09 13.44
#